data_AF-A0A836SQ86-F1
#
_entry.id   AF-A0A836SQ86-F1
#
_cell.length_a   1.000
_cell.length_b   1.000
_cell.length_c   1.000
_cell.angle_alpha   90.00
_cell.angle_beta   90.00
_cell.angle_gamma   90.00
#
_symmetry.space_group_name_H-M   'P 1'
#
loop_
_entity.id
_entity.type
_entity.pdbx_description
1 polymer ?
#
loop_
_entity_poly.entity_id
_entity_poly.type
_entity_poly.pdbx_seq_one_letter_code
_entity_poly.pdbx_strand_id
1 'polypeptide(L)'
;MLSVAAFALVAAGLTDVAYAQEEGTGGMSDGSKLIGAGLAFGLAAGGAGVGLGQVGAAGLAVISENPALQSKVFIFVGMVESIAIYGIVMMFIILGQ
;
A
#
# COMPACT_ATOMS: atom_id res chain seq x y z
N MET A 1 4.68 16.86 8.77
CA MET A 1 5.24 17.45 7.53
C MET A 1 5.63 16.38 6.50
N LEU A 2 6.28 15.28 6.89
CA LEU A 2 6.63 14.19 5.96
C LEU A 2 5.42 13.48 5.33
N SER A 3 4.36 13.23 6.12
CA SER A 3 3.11 12.62 5.65
C SER A 3 2.33 13.52 4.67
N VAL A 4 2.44 14.84 4.81
CA VAL A 4 1.83 15.81 3.88
C VAL A 4 2.60 15.85 2.56
N ALA A 5 3.93 15.74 2.61
CA ALA A 5 4.78 15.66 1.42
C ALA A 5 4.56 14.36 0.62
N ALA A 6 4.36 13.22 1.30
CA ALA A 6 4.01 11.96 0.66
C ALA A 6 2.64 12.05 -0.05
N PHE A 7 1.66 12.68 0.58
CA PHE A 7 0.35 12.91 -0.02
C PHE A 7 0.41 13.86 -1.23
N ALA A 8 1.25 14.89 -1.16
CA ALA A 8 1.47 15.83 -2.26
C ALA A 8 2.17 15.19 -3.48
N LEU A 9 3.12 14.27 -3.25
CA LEU A 9 3.78 13.52 -4.32
C LEU A 9 2.82 12.58 -5.05
N VAL A 10 1.93 11.90 -4.31
CA VAL A 10 0.86 11.07 -4.89
C VAL A 10 -0.12 11.93 -5.69
N ALA A 11 -0.49 13.11 -5.18
CA ALA A 11 -1.41 14.01 -5.87
C ALA A 11 -0.84 14.57 -7.19
N ALA A 12 0.46 14.86 -7.24
CA ALA A 12 1.12 15.34 -8.46
C ALA A 12 1.21 14.26 -9.56
N GLY A 13 1.23 12.97 -9.19
CA GLY A 13 1.23 11.85 -10.14
C GLY A 13 -0.13 11.52 -10.75
N LEU A 14 -1.22 12.16 -10.29
CA LEU A 14 -2.59 11.92 -10.79
C LEU A 14 -3.00 12.88 -11.92
N THR A 15 -2.15 13.84 -12.29
CA THR A 15 -2.45 14.84 -13.33
C THR A 15 -2.10 14.31 -14.73
N ASP A 16 -2.81 13.28 -15.19
CA ASP A 16 -2.77 12.87 -16.59
C ASP A 16 -3.91 13.54 -17.38
N VAL A 17 -3.60 13.96 -18.61
CA VAL A 17 -4.57 14.53 -19.55
C VAL A 17 -5.52 13.43 -20.01
N ALA A 18 -6.82 13.61 -19.77
CA ALA A 18 -7.85 12.67 -20.22
C ALA A 18 -8.02 12.75 -21.74
N TYR A 19 -7.72 11.65 -22.45
CA TYR A 19 -8.09 11.47 -23.86
C TYR A 19 -9.53 10.98 -23.96
N ALA A 20 -10.32 11.52 -24.89
CA ALA A 20 -11.67 11.04 -25.18
C ALA A 20 -11.63 9.61 -25.74
N GLN A 21 -12.30 8.67 -25.08
CA GLN A 21 -12.30 7.25 -25.47
C GLN A 21 -13.70 6.83 -25.93
N GLU A 22 -13.80 6.23 -27.11
CA GLU A 22 -15.04 5.63 -27.63
C GLU A 22 -15.49 4.44 -26.78
N GLU A 23 -16.81 4.32 -26.59
CA GLU A 23 -17.46 3.22 -25.89
C GLU A 23 -17.43 1.93 -26.73
N GLY A 24 -16.35 1.17 -26.59
CA GLY A 24 -16.27 -0.19 -27.12
C GLY A 24 -16.95 -1.19 -26.17
N THR A 25 -17.98 -1.88 -26.64
CA THR A 25 -18.67 -2.93 -25.88
C THR A 25 -17.75 -4.13 -25.64
N GLY A 26 -17.11 -4.22 -24.47
CA GLY A 26 -16.37 -5.43 -24.08
C GLY A 26 -15.43 -5.26 -22.90
N GLY A 27 -15.86 -5.72 -21.71
CA GLY A 27 -14.98 -5.96 -20.55
C GLY A 27 -14.28 -4.74 -19.94
N MET A 28 -13.77 -4.90 -18.72
CA MET A 28 -12.90 -3.91 -18.07
C MET A 28 -11.66 -3.73 -18.96
N SER A 29 -11.48 -2.57 -19.61
CA SER A 29 -10.35 -2.32 -20.52
C SER A 29 -9.01 -2.46 -19.80
N ASP A 30 -7.94 -2.85 -20.49
CA ASP A 30 -6.63 -3.10 -19.84
C ASP A 30 -6.11 -1.88 -19.05
N GLY A 31 -6.40 -0.65 -19.50
CA GLY A 31 -6.08 0.57 -18.74
C GLY A 31 -6.82 0.66 -17.41
N SER A 32 -8.10 0.31 -17.36
CA SER A 32 -8.88 0.32 -16.12
C SER A 32 -8.44 -0.77 -15.13
N LYS A 33 -7.94 -1.92 -15.62
CA LYS A 33 -7.31 -2.95 -14.77
C LYS A 33 -6.02 -2.45 -14.15
N LEU A 34 -5.17 -1.77 -14.91
CA LEU A 34 -3.90 -1.22 -14.41
C LEU A 34 -4.13 -0.17 -13.31
N ILE A 35 -5.08 0.74 -13.50
CA ILE A 35 -5.46 1.72 -12.48
C ILE A 35 -6.03 1.04 -11.23
N GLY A 36 -6.94 0.07 -11.41
CA GLY A 36 -7.50 -0.70 -10.29
C GLY A 36 -6.44 -1.46 -9.49
N ALA A 37 -5.51 -2.10 -10.19
CA ALA A 37 -4.39 -2.85 -9.59
C ALA A 37 -3.44 -1.92 -8.82
N GLY A 38 -3.10 -0.77 -9.40
CA GLY A 38 -2.26 0.26 -8.75
C GLY A 38 -2.92 0.84 -7.48
N LEU A 39 -4.22 1.11 -7.52
CA LEU A 39 -4.97 1.60 -6.36
C LEU A 39 -5.08 0.53 -5.25
N ALA A 40 -5.33 -0.73 -5.61
CA ALA A 40 -5.44 -1.82 -4.64
C ALA A 40 -4.15 -1.99 -3.81
N PHE A 41 -3.00 -2.07 -4.49
CA PHE A 41 -1.71 -2.15 -3.79
C PHE A 41 -1.32 -0.83 -3.13
N GLY A 42 -1.48 0.30 -3.82
CA GLY A 42 -1.07 1.61 -3.33
C GLY A 42 -1.75 2.03 -2.03
N LEU A 43 -3.07 1.80 -1.91
CA LEU A 43 -3.81 2.08 -0.68
C LEU A 43 -3.47 1.10 0.44
N ALA A 44 -3.30 -0.19 0.14
CA ALA A 44 -2.90 -1.19 1.11
C ALA A 44 -1.50 -0.91 1.67
N ALA A 45 -0.52 -0.63 0.80
CA ALA A 45 0.85 -0.28 1.18
C ALA A 45 0.90 1.05 1.95
N GLY A 46 0.10 2.04 1.55
CA GLY A 46 -0.03 3.30 2.27
C GLY A 46 -0.56 3.11 3.71
N GLY A 47 -1.63 2.32 3.87
CA GLY A 47 -2.18 2.00 5.19
C GLY A 47 -1.21 1.19 6.06
N ALA A 48 -0.57 0.18 5.48
CA ALA A 48 0.44 -0.63 6.17
C ALA A 48 1.63 0.23 6.63
N GLY A 49 2.13 1.14 5.78
CA GLY A 49 3.24 2.02 6.10
C GLY A 49 2.99 2.93 7.31
N VAL A 50 1.76 3.46 7.44
CA VAL A 50 1.38 4.25 8.63
C VAL A 50 1.38 3.40 9.89
N GLY A 51 0.81 2.19 9.83
CA GLY A 51 0.81 1.25 10.95
C GLY A 51 2.21 0.81 11.35
N LEU A 52 3.06 0.49 10.37
CA LEU A 52 4.45 0.08 10.58
C LEU A 52 5.28 1.19 11.22
N GLY A 53 5.03 2.46 10.87
CA GLY A 53 5.70 3.59 11.50
C GLY A 53 5.48 3.64 13.01
N GLN A 54 4.24 3.39 13.47
CA GLN A 54 3.90 3.37 14.89
C GLN A 54 4.38 2.09 15.59
N VAL A 55 4.10 0.92 15.00
CA VAL A 55 4.49 -0.38 15.57
C VAL A 55 6.01 -0.53 15.62
N GLY A 56 6.72 -0.05 14.59
CA GLY A 56 8.18 -0.04 14.56
C GLY A 56 8.79 0.86 15.62
N ALA A 57 8.27 2.08 15.81
CA ALA A 57 8.75 2.99 16.85
C ALA A 57 8.54 2.43 18.26
N ALA A 58 7.33 1.92 18.55
CA ALA A 58 7.03 1.29 19.84
C ALA A 58 7.84 -0.01 20.06
N GLY A 59 7.99 -0.80 19.01
CA GLY A 59 8.76 -2.04 19.01
C GLY A 59 10.23 -1.82 19.35
N LEU A 60 10.87 -0.83 18.70
CA LEU A 60 12.27 -0.48 18.98
C LEU A 60 12.46 0.05 20.41
N ALA A 61 11.51 0.85 20.92
CA ALA A 61 11.55 1.32 22.30
C ALA A 61 11.56 0.15 23.30
N VAL A 62 10.67 -0.84 23.11
CA VAL A 62 10.60 -2.03 23.97
C VAL A 62 11.82 -2.94 23.82
N ILE A 63 12.33 -3.11 22.59
CA ILE A 63 13.54 -3.91 22.35
C ILE A 63 14.76 -3.28 23.04
N SER A 64 14.84 -1.95 23.07
CA SER A 64 15.92 -1.22 23.75
C SER A 64 15.92 -1.46 25.26
N GLU A 65 14.77 -1.66 25.88
CA GLU A 65 14.67 -1.97 27.31
C GLU A 65 14.88 -3.47 27.59
N ASN A 66 14.31 -4.33 26.75
CA ASN A 66 14.43 -5.78 26.91
C ASN A 66 14.60 -6.48 25.54
N PRO A 67 15.85 -6.83 25.16
CA PRO A 67 16.12 -7.45 23.87
C PRO A 67 15.49 -8.85 23.73
N ALA A 68 15.15 -9.53 24.82
CA ALA A 68 14.47 -10.82 24.77
C ALA A 68 13.04 -10.73 24.18
N LEU A 69 12.47 -9.52 24.09
CA LEU A 69 11.14 -9.29 23.51
C LEU A 69 11.15 -9.11 21.99
N GLN A 70 12.31 -9.08 21.34
CA GLN A 70 12.45 -8.83 19.91
C GLN A 70 11.57 -9.76 19.05
N SER A 71 11.51 -11.05 19.36
CA SER A 71 10.68 -12.00 18.60
C SER A 71 9.18 -11.68 18.68
N LYS A 72 8.69 -11.17 19.82
CA LYS A 72 7.28 -10.75 19.96
C LYS A 72 6.98 -9.50 19.16
N VAL A 73 7.92 -8.55 19.14
CA VAL A 73 7.80 -7.33 18.33
C VAL A 73 7.72 -7.66 16.84
N PHE A 74 8.54 -8.60 16.34
CA PHE A 74 8.48 -9.01 14.94
C PHE A 74 7.15 -9.67 14.54
N ILE A 75 6.45 -10.33 15.47
CA ILE A 75 5.11 -10.87 15.19
C ILE A 75 4.11 -9.73 14.90
N PHE A 76 4.17 -8.64 15.68
CA PHE A 76 3.29 -7.48 15.44
C PHE A 76 3.65 -6.76 14.14
N VAL A 77 4.95 -6.62 13.83
CA VAL A 77 5.40 -6.06 12.55
C VAL A 77 4.88 -6.90 11.38
N GLY A 78 5.04 -8.23 11.44
CA GLY A 78 4.54 -9.15 10.41
C GLY A 78 3.01 -9.11 10.26
N MET A 79 2.28 -8.90 11.35
CA MET A 79 0.82 -8.74 11.30
C MET A 79 0.40 -7.49 10.52
N VAL A 80 1.12 -6.37 10.68
CA VAL A 80 0.85 -5.15 9.90
C VAL A 80 1.29 -5.33 8.44
N GLU A 81 2.44 -5.95 8.21
CA GLU A 81 2.99 -6.23 6.86
C GLU A 81 2.02 -7.07 6.02
N SER A 82 1.25 -7.97 6.66
CA SER A 82 0.28 -8.81 5.97
C SER A 82 -0.77 -8.02 5.17
N ILE A 83 -1.07 -6.77 5.58
CA ILE A 83 -1.98 -5.86 4.86
C ILE A 83 -1.40 -5.50 3.49
N ALA A 84 -0.10 -5.19 3.41
CA ALA A 84 0.57 -4.86 2.17
C ALA A 84 0.64 -6.08 1.23
N ILE A 85 0.95 -7.26 1.79
CA ILE A 85 0.98 -8.52 1.02
C ILE A 85 -0.40 -8.84 0.44
N TYR A 86 -1.48 -8.65 1.21
CA TYR A 86 -2.84 -8.84 0.70
C TYR A 86 -3.18 -7.85 -0.43
N GLY A 87 -2.65 -6.62 -0.37
CA GLY A 87 -2.75 -5.64 -1.45
C GLY A 87 -2.07 -6.11 -2.74
N ILE A 88 -0.89 -6.75 -2.64
CA ILE A 88 -0.19 -7.36 -3.78
C ILE A 88 -1.00 -8.53 -4.36
N VAL A 89 -1.59 -9.37 -3.49
CA VAL A 89 -2.46 -10.47 -3.94
C VAL A 89 -3.65 -9.92 -4.73
N MET A 90 -4.31 -8.89 -4.22
CA MET A 90 -5.45 -8.26 -4.91
C MET A 90 -5.04 -7.62 -6.23
N MET A 91 -3.87 -6.99 -6.29
CA MET A 91 -3.31 -6.46 -7.55
C MET A 91 -3.22 -7.56 -8.62
N PHE A 92 -2.67 -8.73 -8.30
CA PHE A 92 -2.58 -9.84 -9.26
C PHE A 92 -3.95 -10.37 -9.67
N ILE A 93 -4.89 -10.52 -8.73
CA ILE A 93 -6.27 -10.93 -9.03
C ILE A 93 -6.93 -9.96 -10.02
N ILE A 94 -6.75 -8.64 -9.83
CA ILE A 94 -7.31 -7.61 -10.73
C ILE A 94 -6.67 -7.69 -12.13
N LEU A 95 -5.37 -7.95 -12.20
CA LEU A 95 -4.65 -8.17 -13.46
C LEU A 95 -4.95 -9.53 -14.09
N GLY A 96 -5.67 -10.41 -13.40
CA GLY A 96 -5.97 -11.77 -13.85
C GLY A 96 -4.75 -12.67 -13.93
N GLN A 97 -3.78 -12.47 -13.03
CA GLN A 97 -2.55 -13.25 -12.90
C GLN A 97 -2.59 -14.21 -11.71
#